data_AF-A0A440G971-F1
#
_entry.id   AF-A0A440G971-F1
#
_cell.length_a   1.000
_cell.length_b   1.000
_cell.length_c   1.000
_cell.angle_alpha   90.00
_cell.angle_beta   90.00
_cell.angle_gamma   90.00
#
_symmetry.space_group_name_H-M   'P 1'
#
loop_
_entity.id
_entity.type
_entity.pdbx_description
1 polymer ?
#
loop_
_entity_poly.entity_id
_entity_poly.type
_entity_poly.pdbx_seq_one_letter_code
_entity_poly.pdbx_strand_id
1 'polypeptide(L)'
;MTQWSGYLGLILQGALVTIELTLMGSVLALIMAFLAGLGRVSRFFLVRMLATIYIEFFRGTSIFVQLFWAYFVLPFAGLSLTPLQAGVLALGLNVGAYGAEVVRGAILSIGREQYEACTALNLGRWQGMRHVILPQALLIMLPTFGNNAIELLKATSVVSLISLADLTFQAQVVRSQTGSTLMPFVSVLVIYFALALIISWGVRSLERRMARGLDGVRV
;
A
#
# COMPACT_ATOMS: atom_id res chain seq x y z
N MET A 1 26.10 -24.99 -16.38
CA MET A 1 25.43 -23.69 -16.55
C MET A 1 23.95 -23.80 -16.92
N THR A 2 23.47 -24.94 -17.42
CA THR A 2 22.07 -25.20 -17.81
C THR A 2 21.06 -25.34 -16.66
N GLN A 3 21.48 -25.51 -15.41
CA GLN A 3 20.56 -25.61 -14.26
C GLN A 3 20.08 -24.25 -13.72
N TRP A 4 20.81 -23.17 -14.00
CA TRP A 4 20.47 -21.83 -13.52
C TRP A 4 19.24 -21.24 -14.19
N SER A 5 18.94 -21.63 -15.43
CA SER A 5 17.70 -21.22 -16.11
C SER A 5 16.46 -21.73 -15.38
N GLY A 6 16.49 -22.96 -14.85
CA GLY A 6 15.42 -23.52 -14.04
C GLY A 6 15.22 -22.77 -12.72
N TYR A 7 16.31 -22.43 -12.04
CA TYR A 7 16.26 -21.64 -10.80
C TYR A 7 15.77 -20.21 -11.02
N LEU A 8 16.15 -19.57 -12.14
CA LEU A 8 15.60 -18.28 -12.51
C LEU A 8 14.10 -18.36 -12.80
N GLY A 9 13.63 -19.42 -13.46
CA GLY A 9 12.20 -19.67 -13.66
C GLY A 9 11.45 -19.78 -12.34
N LEU A 10 12.01 -20.49 -11.36
CA LEU A 10 11.44 -20.62 -10.02
C LEU A 10 11.35 -19.26 -9.28
N ILE A 11 12.41 -18.46 -9.34
CA ILE A 11 12.45 -17.12 -8.75
C ILE A 11 11.41 -16.20 -9.41
N LEU A 12 11.25 -16.28 -10.74
CA LEU A 12 10.25 -15.51 -11.48
C LEU A 12 8.82 -15.91 -11.11
N GLN A 13 8.55 -17.18 -10.81
CA GLN A 13 7.25 -17.59 -10.27
C GLN A 13 6.97 -16.94 -8.91
N GLY A 14 7.97 -16.85 -8.03
CA GLY A 14 7.86 -16.10 -6.79
C GLY A 14 7.64 -14.60 -7.00
N ALA A 15 8.20 -14.03 -8.07
CA ALA A 15 7.95 -12.64 -8.47
C ALA A 15 6.48 -12.41 -8.84
N LEU A 16 5.84 -13.37 -9.54
CA LEU A 16 4.40 -13.27 -9.88
C LEU A 16 3.53 -13.23 -8.62
N VAL A 17 3.78 -14.11 -7.65
CA VAL A 17 3.08 -14.11 -6.36
C VAL A 17 3.31 -12.79 -5.61
N THR A 18 4.52 -12.26 -5.68
CA THR A 18 4.87 -10.96 -5.08
C THR A 18 4.08 -9.81 -5.73
N ILE A 19 3.96 -9.81 -7.06
CA ILE A 19 3.17 -8.83 -7.81
C ILE A 19 1.69 -8.94 -7.46
N GLU A 20 1.13 -10.16 -7.45
CA GLU A 20 -0.27 -10.41 -7.09
C GLU A 20 -0.59 -9.89 -5.68
N LEU A 21 0.23 -10.26 -4.70
CA LEU A 21 0.12 -9.80 -3.33
C LEU A 21 0.25 -8.27 -3.23
N THR A 22 1.18 -7.68 -3.98
CA THR A 22 1.38 -6.23 -4.00
C THR A 22 0.17 -5.50 -4.56
N LEU A 23 -0.40 -5.99 -5.67
CA LEU A 23 -1.57 -5.39 -6.31
C LEU A 23 -2.80 -5.49 -5.41
N MET A 24 -3.11 -6.68 -4.91
CA MET A 24 -4.26 -6.91 -4.03
C MET A 24 -4.11 -6.14 -2.71
N GLY A 25 -2.93 -6.18 -2.11
CA GLY A 25 -2.62 -5.42 -0.90
C GLY A 25 -2.73 -3.91 -1.12
N SER A 26 -2.27 -3.39 -2.25
CA SER A 26 -2.37 -1.97 -2.60
C SER A 26 -3.82 -1.53 -2.80
N VAL A 27 -4.67 -2.37 -3.41
CA VAL A 27 -6.10 -2.09 -3.56
C VAL A 27 -6.77 -1.99 -2.18
N LEU A 28 -6.52 -2.96 -1.29
CA LEU A 28 -7.05 -2.91 0.08
C LEU A 28 -6.52 -1.70 0.84
N ALA A 29 -5.22 -1.41 0.73
CA ALA A 29 -4.59 -0.26 1.37
C ALA A 29 -5.21 1.06 0.90
N LEU A 30 -5.48 1.21 -0.41
CA LEU A 30 -6.13 2.40 -0.95
C LEU A 30 -7.54 2.56 -0.40
N ILE A 31 -8.35 1.49 -0.41
CA ILE A 31 -9.71 1.51 0.14
C ILE A 31 -9.68 1.95 1.60
N MET A 32 -8.84 1.31 2.41
CA MET A 32 -8.74 1.62 3.83
C MET A 32 -8.17 3.02 4.11
N ALA A 33 -7.22 3.48 3.30
CA ALA A 33 -6.68 4.83 3.38
C ALA A 33 -7.77 5.88 3.18
N PHE A 34 -8.63 5.74 2.17
CA PHE A 34 -9.73 6.68 1.96
C PHE A 34 -10.80 6.57 3.04
N LEU A 35 -11.20 5.35 3.43
CA LEU A 35 -12.23 5.16 4.45
C LEU A 35 -11.80 5.75 5.80
N ALA A 36 -10.61 5.38 6.29
CA ALA A 36 -10.11 5.88 7.57
C ALA A 36 -9.65 7.34 7.50
N GLY A 37 -9.03 7.75 6.39
CA GLY A 37 -8.57 9.13 6.20
C GLY A 37 -9.72 10.13 6.15
N LEU A 38 -10.77 9.86 5.36
CA LEU A 38 -11.99 10.66 5.36
C LEU A 38 -12.73 10.57 6.70
N GLY A 39 -12.73 9.38 7.32
CA GLY A 39 -13.29 9.15 8.64
C GLY A 39 -12.67 10.05 9.72
N ARG A 40 -11.35 10.28 9.66
CA ARG A 40 -10.63 11.18 10.59
C ARG A 40 -10.99 12.65 10.44
N VAL A 41 -11.35 13.09 9.23
CA VAL A 41 -11.79 14.48 8.95
C VAL A 41 -13.30 14.65 9.16
N SER A 42 -14.01 13.57 9.46
CA SER A 42 -15.46 13.60 9.70
C SER A 42 -15.83 14.43 10.94
N ARG A 43 -17.00 15.08 10.85
CA ARG A 43 -17.61 15.81 11.98
C ARG A 43 -18.16 14.88 13.06
N PHE A 44 -18.46 13.64 12.69
CA PHE A 44 -19.09 12.68 13.59
C PHE A 44 -18.04 12.05 14.50
N PHE A 45 -18.18 12.29 15.81
CA PHE A 45 -17.23 11.82 16.81
C PHE A 45 -16.96 10.32 16.70
N LEU A 46 -18.02 9.51 16.55
CA LEU A 46 -17.89 8.04 16.50
C LEU A 46 -17.09 7.57 15.27
N VAL A 47 -17.34 8.15 14.09
CA VAL A 47 -16.60 7.83 12.86
C VAL A 47 -15.12 8.17 13.01
N ARG A 48 -14.84 9.37 13.56
CA ARG A 48 -13.48 9.82 13.81
C ARG A 48 -12.78 8.93 14.84
N MET A 49 -13.46 8.52 15.90
CA MET A 49 -12.93 7.64 16.93
C MET A 49 -12.56 6.27 16.36
N LEU A 50 -13.47 5.62 15.62
CA LEU A 50 -13.20 4.32 14.99
C LEU A 50 -12.02 4.38 14.01
N ALA A 51 -11.97 5.43 13.18
CA ALA A 51 -10.84 5.63 12.27
C ALA A 51 -9.52 5.88 13.03
N THR A 52 -9.57 6.56 14.18
CA THR A 52 -8.39 6.80 15.03
C THR A 52 -7.88 5.50 15.61
N ILE A 53 -8.77 4.67 16.19
CA ILE A 53 -8.41 3.37 16.77
C ILE A 53 -7.77 2.48 15.70
N TYR A 54 -8.38 2.39 14.51
CA TYR A 54 -7.80 1.63 13.39
C TYR A 54 -6.39 2.13 13.04
N ILE A 55 -6.22 3.43 12.84
CA ILE A 55 -4.93 4.00 12.44
C ILE A 55 -3.85 3.77 13.52
N GLU A 56 -4.19 4.05 14.77
CA GLU A 56 -3.26 3.90 15.91
C GLU A 56 -2.89 2.44 16.15
N PHE A 57 -3.85 1.52 16.06
CA PHE A 57 -3.58 0.09 16.20
C PHE A 57 -2.63 -0.42 15.11
N PHE A 58 -2.94 -0.15 13.83
CA PHE A 58 -2.17 -0.70 12.73
C PHE A 58 -0.80 -0.04 12.55
N ARG A 59 -0.66 1.26 12.83
CA ARG A 59 0.64 1.96 12.82
C ARG A 59 1.47 1.73 14.09
N GLY A 60 0.80 1.49 15.22
CA GLY A 60 1.44 1.25 16.51
C GLY A 60 1.94 -0.17 16.73
N THR A 61 1.64 -1.10 15.81
CA THR A 61 2.04 -2.51 15.92
C THR A 61 2.86 -2.97 14.72
N SER A 62 3.72 -3.98 14.94
CA SER A 62 4.59 -4.52 13.91
C SER A 62 3.80 -5.26 12.82
N ILE A 63 4.09 -4.97 11.55
CA ILE A 63 3.48 -5.65 10.40
C ILE A 63 3.73 -7.17 10.42
N PHE A 64 4.90 -7.60 10.91
CA PHE A 64 5.24 -9.01 11.11
C PHE A 64 4.29 -9.67 12.11
N VAL A 65 4.06 -9.01 13.26
CA VAL A 65 3.17 -9.51 14.31
C VAL A 65 1.73 -9.59 13.79
N GLN A 66 1.26 -8.57 13.07
CA GLN A 66 -0.07 -8.56 12.46
C GLN A 66 -0.27 -9.70 11.47
N LEU A 67 0.74 -9.97 10.63
CA LEU A 67 0.70 -11.08 9.68
C LEU A 67 0.60 -12.43 10.39
N PHE A 68 1.41 -12.64 11.43
CA PHE A 68 1.39 -13.87 12.22
C PHE A 68 0.07 -14.05 12.94
N TRP A 69 -0.50 -12.97 13.47
CA TRP A 69 -1.84 -13.00 14.06
C TRP A 69 -2.92 -13.36 13.04
N ALA A 70 -2.89 -12.74 11.85
CA ALA A 70 -3.86 -13.00 10.79
C ALA A 70 -3.81 -14.45 10.29
N TYR A 71 -2.61 -15.06 10.21
CA TYR A 71 -2.45 -16.41 9.69
C TYR A 71 -2.55 -17.51 10.75
N PHE A 72 -1.90 -17.35 11.91
CA PHE A 72 -1.81 -18.40 12.93
C PHE A 72 -2.84 -18.26 14.06
N VAL A 73 -3.29 -17.03 14.38
CA VAL A 73 -4.18 -16.80 15.54
C VAL A 73 -5.65 -16.73 15.11
N LEU A 74 -5.94 -16.07 13.99
CA LEU A 74 -7.32 -15.92 13.49
C LEU A 74 -8.09 -17.24 13.27
N PRO A 75 -7.45 -18.37 12.88
CA PRO A 75 -8.13 -19.66 12.79
C PRO A 75 -8.79 -20.13 14.10
N PHE A 76 -8.23 -19.77 15.27
CA PHE A 76 -8.84 -20.09 16.57
C PHE A 76 -10.17 -19.35 16.81
N ALA A 77 -10.41 -18.25 16.09
CA ALA A 77 -11.68 -17.52 16.08
C ALA A 77 -12.65 -18.03 14.98
N GLY A 78 -12.32 -19.13 14.29
CA GLY A 78 -13.14 -19.73 13.23
C GLY A 78 -12.90 -19.16 11.83
N LEU A 79 -11.92 -18.26 11.66
CA LEU A 79 -11.60 -17.64 10.38
C LEU A 79 -10.24 -18.15 9.88
N SER A 80 -10.26 -19.13 8.99
CA SER A 80 -9.06 -19.69 8.37
C SER A 80 -8.79 -18.98 7.04
N LEU A 81 -7.64 -18.30 6.94
CA LEU A 81 -7.21 -17.58 5.74
C LEU A 81 -6.12 -18.35 5.01
N THR A 82 -6.12 -18.29 3.68
CA THR A 82 -4.95 -18.74 2.91
C THR A 82 -3.76 -17.80 3.17
N PRO A 83 -2.49 -18.24 2.96
CA PRO A 83 -1.33 -17.37 3.16
C PRO A 83 -1.39 -16.08 2.34
N LEU A 84 -1.92 -16.16 1.11
CA LEU A 84 -2.15 -14.99 0.26
C LEU A 84 -3.19 -14.05 0.88
N GLN A 85 -4.33 -14.56 1.35
CA GLN A 85 -5.36 -13.75 2.00
C GLN A 85 -4.86 -13.08 3.29
N ALA A 86 -4.12 -13.82 4.12
CA ALA A 86 -3.52 -13.29 5.35
C ALA A 86 -2.49 -12.20 5.03
N GLY A 87 -1.66 -12.41 4.00
CA GLY A 87 -0.73 -11.41 3.48
C GLY A 87 -1.44 -10.14 3.00
N VAL A 88 -2.45 -10.28 2.13
CA VAL A 88 -3.23 -9.15 1.61
C VAL A 88 -3.89 -8.37 2.75
N LEU A 89 -4.50 -9.08 3.70
CA LEU A 89 -5.19 -8.46 4.83
C LEU A 89 -4.20 -7.75 5.76
N ALA A 90 -3.14 -8.41 6.22
CA ALA A 90 -2.19 -7.80 7.15
C ALA A 90 -1.44 -6.63 6.51
N LEU A 91 -0.88 -6.82 5.31
CA LEU A 91 -0.13 -5.76 4.63
C LEU A 91 -1.04 -4.62 4.17
N GLY A 92 -2.20 -4.94 3.60
CA GLY A 92 -3.14 -3.94 3.11
C GLY A 92 -3.76 -3.11 4.23
N LEU A 93 -4.14 -3.71 5.35
CA LEU A 93 -4.64 -2.96 6.51
C LEU A 93 -3.53 -2.12 7.16
N ASN A 94 -2.30 -2.62 7.23
CA ASN A 94 -1.16 -1.86 7.78
C ASN A 94 -0.85 -0.63 6.93
N VAL A 95 -0.56 -0.84 5.65
CA VAL A 95 -0.21 0.23 4.70
C VAL A 95 -1.41 1.16 4.47
N GLY A 96 -2.64 0.66 4.54
CA GLY A 96 -3.86 1.46 4.51
C GLY A 96 -3.96 2.44 5.68
N ALA A 97 -3.50 2.07 6.87
CA ALA A 97 -3.46 2.97 8.02
C ALA A 97 -2.41 4.08 7.85
N TYR A 98 -1.24 3.78 7.26
CA TYR A 98 -0.28 4.80 6.84
C TYR A 98 -0.87 5.70 5.75
N GLY A 99 -1.55 5.13 4.76
CA GLY A 99 -2.24 5.86 3.71
C GLY A 99 -3.38 6.76 4.22
N ALA A 100 -4.05 6.39 5.31
CA ALA A 100 -5.10 7.21 5.91
C ALA A 100 -4.58 8.54 6.45
N GLU A 101 -3.35 8.55 6.99
CA GLU A 101 -2.69 9.79 7.41
C GLU A 101 -2.27 10.64 6.21
N VAL A 102 -1.91 10.02 5.08
CA VAL A 102 -1.66 10.73 3.82
C VAL A 102 -2.94 11.43 3.35
N VAL A 103 -4.07 10.70 3.33
CA VAL A 103 -5.37 11.26 2.94
C VAL A 103 -5.74 12.43 3.85
N ARG A 104 -5.67 12.23 5.17
CA ARG A 104 -5.98 13.26 6.16
C ARG A 104 -5.06 14.48 6.00
N GLY A 105 -3.76 14.25 5.90
CA GLY A 105 -2.75 15.30 5.77
C GLY A 105 -2.94 16.13 4.50
N ALA A 106 -3.19 15.47 3.36
CA ALA A 106 -3.41 16.16 2.10
C ALA A 106 -4.71 16.97 2.10
N ILE A 107 -5.80 16.45 2.68
CA ILE A 107 -7.05 17.23 2.83
C ILE A 107 -6.81 18.46 3.68
N LEU A 108 -6.12 18.33 4.82
CA LEU A 108 -5.83 19.44 5.72
C LEU A 108 -4.80 20.44 5.17
N SER A 109 -4.02 20.04 4.16
CA SER A 109 -3.06 20.92 3.48
C SER A 109 -3.71 21.88 2.48
N ILE A 110 -4.97 21.65 2.09
CA ILE A 110 -5.69 22.55 1.21
C ILE A 110 -5.96 23.88 1.93
N GLY A 111 -5.61 24.97 1.27
CA GLY A 111 -5.72 26.33 1.81
C GLY A 111 -7.13 26.67 2.28
N ARG A 112 -7.22 27.46 3.35
CA ARG A 112 -8.48 27.87 3.96
C ARG A 112 -9.37 28.63 2.98
N GLU A 113 -8.76 29.32 2.02
CA GLU A 113 -9.40 30.10 0.96
C GLU A 113 -10.34 29.22 0.12
N GLN A 114 -9.98 27.97 -0.15
CA GLN A 114 -10.82 27.03 -0.91
C GLN A 114 -12.09 26.64 -0.14
N TYR A 115 -11.97 26.48 1.18
CA TYR A 115 -13.12 26.22 2.06
C TYR A 115 -14.03 27.44 2.20
N GLU A 116 -13.45 28.63 2.29
CA GLU A 116 -14.21 29.89 2.32
C GLU A 116 -14.92 30.15 0.99
N ALA A 117 -14.27 29.88 -0.15
CA ALA A 117 -14.90 29.95 -1.46
C ALA A 117 -16.07 28.97 -1.61
N CYS A 118 -15.94 27.73 -1.12
CA CYS A 118 -17.06 26.78 -1.09
C CYS A 118 -18.24 27.33 -0.27
N THR A 119 -17.95 27.97 0.85
CA THR A 119 -18.97 28.56 1.73
C THR A 119 -19.64 29.77 1.07
N ALA A 120 -18.87 30.63 0.40
CA ALA A 120 -19.38 31.79 -0.35
C ALA A 120 -20.29 31.38 -1.53
N LEU A 121 -19.99 30.23 -2.16
CA LEU A 121 -20.80 29.63 -3.21
C LEU A 121 -21.98 28.79 -2.67
N ASN A 122 -22.22 28.81 -1.36
CA ASN A 122 -23.27 28.02 -0.69
C ASN A 122 -23.18 26.51 -0.98
N LEU A 123 -21.96 26.00 -1.19
CA LEU A 123 -21.72 24.56 -1.34
C LEU A 123 -21.76 23.91 0.05
N GLY A 124 -22.58 22.87 0.20
CA GLY A 124 -22.58 22.04 1.40
C GLY A 124 -21.23 21.34 1.59
N ARG A 125 -20.90 20.94 2.82
CA ARG A 125 -19.60 20.31 3.16
C ARG A 125 -19.25 19.10 2.27
N TRP A 126 -20.24 18.27 1.95
CA TRP A 126 -20.04 17.12 1.07
C TRP A 126 -19.82 17.55 -0.39
N GLN A 127 -20.53 18.57 -0.86
CA GLN A 127 -20.34 19.13 -2.19
C GLN A 127 -18.95 19.77 -2.33
N GLY A 128 -18.54 20.61 -1.38
CA GLY A 128 -17.21 21.20 -1.35
C GLY A 128 -16.11 20.15 -1.25
N MET A 129 -16.27 19.14 -0.38
CA MET A 129 -15.33 18.03 -0.28
C MET A 129 -15.19 17.26 -1.60
N ARG A 130 -16.30 16.83 -2.20
CA ARG A 130 -16.30 16.00 -3.42
C ARG A 130 -15.81 16.75 -4.66
N HIS A 131 -16.21 18.02 -4.83
CA HIS A 131 -16.00 18.74 -6.09
C HIS A 131 -14.79 19.69 -6.07
N VAL A 132 -14.34 20.13 -4.89
CA VAL A 132 -13.27 21.15 -4.77
C VAL A 132 -12.06 20.58 -4.04
N ILE A 133 -12.24 20.14 -2.79
CA ILE A 133 -11.13 19.79 -1.90
C ILE A 133 -10.49 18.45 -2.29
N LEU A 134 -11.29 17.40 -2.46
CA LEU A 134 -10.77 16.05 -2.71
C LEU A 134 -10.00 15.95 -4.05
N PRO A 135 -10.48 16.53 -5.18
CA PRO A 135 -9.72 16.53 -6.42
C PRO A 135 -8.34 17.21 -6.30
N GLN A 136 -8.25 18.32 -5.57
CA GLN A 136 -6.98 19.01 -5.30
C GLN A 136 -6.08 18.18 -4.38
N ALA A 137 -6.65 17.63 -3.31
CA ALA A 137 -5.91 16.84 -2.34
C ALA A 137 -5.39 15.52 -2.95
N LEU A 138 -6.13 14.90 -3.88
CA LEU A 138 -5.70 13.68 -4.59
C LEU A 138 -4.34 13.85 -5.27
N LEU A 139 -4.08 15.00 -5.89
CA LEU A 139 -2.79 15.30 -6.54
C LEU A 139 -1.64 15.35 -5.54
N ILE A 140 -1.89 15.90 -4.35
CA ILE A 140 -0.92 15.97 -3.25
C ILE A 140 -0.63 14.56 -2.69
N MET A 141 -1.64 13.66 -2.68
CA MET A 141 -1.51 12.30 -2.15
C MET A 141 -0.71 11.36 -3.07
N LEU A 142 -0.76 11.54 -4.39
CA LEU A 142 -0.24 10.59 -5.37
C LEU A 142 1.23 10.16 -5.15
N PRO A 143 2.20 11.09 -4.94
CA PRO A 143 3.59 10.70 -4.75
C PRO A 143 3.76 9.81 -3.50
N THR A 144 3.06 10.15 -2.43
CA THR A 144 3.13 9.41 -1.16
C THR A 144 2.42 8.06 -1.26
N PHE A 145 1.31 7.96 -1.99
CA PHE A 145 0.70 6.65 -2.30
C PHE A 145 1.65 5.77 -3.12
N GLY A 146 2.42 6.34 -4.04
CA GLY A 146 3.48 5.62 -4.73
C GLY A 146 4.54 5.07 -3.79
N ASN A 147 4.99 5.88 -2.83
CA ASN A 147 5.94 5.44 -1.80
C ASN A 147 5.36 4.30 -0.95
N ASN A 148 4.10 4.41 -0.52
CA ASN A 148 3.43 3.36 0.24
C ASN A 148 3.28 2.06 -0.55
N ALA A 149 3.01 2.14 -1.87
CA ALA A 149 2.96 0.95 -2.73
C ALA A 149 4.32 0.26 -2.86
N ILE A 150 5.42 1.03 -2.95
CA ILE A 150 6.79 0.50 -2.95
C ILE A 150 7.15 -0.10 -1.58
N GLU A 151 6.68 0.52 -0.50
CA GLU A 151 6.84 -0.02 0.85
C GLU A 151 6.09 -1.35 1.02
N LEU A 152 4.86 -1.44 0.51
CA LEU A 152 4.07 -2.67 0.49
C LEU A 152 4.77 -3.77 -0.31
N LEU A 153 5.28 -3.44 -1.51
CA LEU A 153 6.08 -4.36 -2.32
C LEU A 153 7.27 -4.93 -1.53
N LYS A 154 8.01 -4.08 -0.80
CA LYS A 154 9.13 -4.54 0.03
C LYS A 154 8.65 -5.40 1.20
N ALA A 155 7.52 -5.04 1.81
CA ALA A 155 6.97 -5.76 2.95
C ALA A 155 6.43 -7.15 2.59
N THR A 156 6.15 -7.45 1.31
CA THR A 156 5.74 -8.80 0.88
C THR A 156 6.76 -9.87 1.22
N SER A 157 8.04 -9.52 1.35
CA SER A 157 9.10 -10.46 1.71
C SER A 157 8.88 -11.13 3.07
N VAL A 158 8.14 -10.47 3.96
CA VAL A 158 7.81 -11.01 5.28
C VAL A 158 6.83 -12.18 5.18
N VAL A 159 6.05 -12.27 4.10
CA VAL A 159 5.05 -13.32 3.90
C VAL A 159 5.68 -14.68 3.60
N SER A 160 6.96 -14.71 3.22
CA SER A 160 7.75 -15.94 3.13
C SER A 160 7.77 -16.73 4.45
N LEU A 161 7.59 -16.04 5.59
CA LEU A 161 7.63 -16.63 6.94
C LEU A 161 6.35 -17.40 7.30
N ILE A 162 5.26 -17.16 6.57
CA ILE A 162 4.03 -17.97 6.65
C ILE A 162 3.92 -18.96 5.47
N SER A 163 5.07 -19.32 4.89
CA SER A 163 5.21 -20.29 3.79
C SER A 163 4.49 -19.89 2.50
N LEU A 164 4.21 -18.60 2.28
CA LEU A 164 3.81 -18.14 0.96
C LEU A 164 5.03 -18.18 0.04
N ALA A 165 4.88 -18.79 -1.13
CA ALA A 165 5.94 -18.97 -2.11
C ALA A 165 6.22 -17.68 -2.91
N ASP A 166 6.56 -16.60 -2.20
CA ASP A 166 6.96 -15.31 -2.77
C ASP A 166 8.39 -15.32 -3.34
N LEU A 167 8.87 -14.16 -3.80
CA LEU A 167 10.21 -14.01 -4.36
C LEU A 167 11.30 -14.40 -3.35
N THR A 168 11.11 -14.05 -2.07
CA THR A 168 12.07 -14.34 -1.00
C THR A 168 12.09 -15.83 -0.66
N PHE A 169 10.92 -16.46 -0.60
CA PHE A 169 10.80 -17.90 -0.38
C PHE A 169 11.50 -18.70 -1.47
N GLN A 170 11.29 -18.36 -2.74
CA GLN A 170 11.92 -19.09 -3.84
C GLN A 170 13.44 -18.96 -3.83
N ALA A 171 13.98 -17.80 -3.49
CA ALA A 171 15.42 -17.63 -3.34
C ALA A 171 16.01 -18.46 -2.18
N GLN A 172 15.27 -18.62 -1.08
CA GLN A 172 15.64 -19.51 0.01
C GLN A 172 15.66 -20.98 -0.42
N VAL A 173 14.69 -21.41 -1.22
CA VAL A 173 14.67 -22.76 -1.81
C VAL A 173 15.88 -23.00 -2.69
N VAL A 174 16.20 -22.06 -3.60
CA VAL A 174 17.39 -22.17 -4.47
C VAL A 174 18.68 -22.18 -3.64
N ARG A 175 18.79 -21.34 -2.61
CA ARG A 175 19.96 -21.33 -1.70
C ARG A 175 20.14 -22.70 -1.03
N SER A 176 19.07 -23.25 -0.48
CA SER A 176 19.12 -24.54 0.21
C SER A 176 19.48 -25.71 -0.71
N GLN A 177 19.07 -25.66 -1.97
CA GLN A 177 19.38 -26.70 -2.96
C GLN A 177 20.78 -26.59 -3.56
N THR A 178 21.27 -25.37 -3.77
CA THR A 178 22.54 -25.11 -4.47
C THR A 178 23.72 -24.84 -3.53
N GLY A 179 23.47 -24.50 -2.27
CA GLY A 179 24.47 -23.96 -1.34
C GLY A 179 24.94 -22.53 -1.68
N SER A 180 24.53 -21.98 -2.83
CA SER A 180 24.93 -20.65 -3.30
C SER A 180 24.02 -19.58 -2.70
N THR A 181 24.61 -18.66 -1.92
CA THR A 181 23.86 -17.52 -1.34
C THR A 181 23.89 -16.31 -2.27
N LEU A 182 25.01 -16.07 -2.96
CA LEU A 182 25.20 -14.85 -3.75
C LEU A 182 24.22 -14.76 -4.93
N MET A 183 24.13 -15.81 -5.74
CA MET A 183 23.33 -15.76 -6.99
C MET A 183 21.82 -15.58 -6.74
N PRO A 184 21.15 -16.31 -5.83
CA PRO A 184 19.73 -16.12 -5.57
C PRO A 184 19.41 -14.74 -4.98
N PHE A 185 20.20 -14.25 -4.03
CA PHE A 185 19.93 -12.98 -3.38
C PHE A 185 20.25 -11.76 -4.26
N VAL A 186 21.25 -11.83 -5.14
CA VAL A 186 21.47 -10.81 -6.18
C VAL A 186 20.27 -10.77 -7.13
N SER A 187 19.73 -11.92 -7.52
CA SER A 187 18.53 -12.00 -8.37
C SER A 187 17.32 -11.35 -7.70
N VAL A 188 17.07 -11.66 -6.42
CA VAL A 188 16.00 -11.04 -5.62
C VAL A 188 16.16 -9.52 -5.54
N LEU A 189 17.38 -9.04 -5.26
CA LEU A 189 17.69 -7.61 -5.18
C LEU A 189 17.35 -6.89 -6.49
N VAL A 190 17.82 -7.42 -7.62
CA VAL A 190 17.57 -6.84 -8.95
C VAL A 190 16.09 -6.85 -9.29
N ILE A 191 15.36 -7.94 -9.00
CA ILE A 191 13.94 -8.05 -9.30
C ILE A 191 13.12 -7.08 -8.43
N TYR A 192 13.34 -7.03 -7.12
CA TYR A 192 12.66 -6.05 -6.25
C TYR A 192 12.93 -4.61 -6.69
N PHE A 193 14.17 -4.31 -7.06
CA PHE A 193 14.53 -2.98 -7.57
C PHE A 193 13.81 -2.66 -8.88
N ALA A 194 13.78 -3.59 -9.84
CA ALA A 194 13.06 -3.42 -11.10
C ALA A 194 11.55 -3.21 -10.89
N LEU A 195 10.92 -4.00 -10.02
CA LEU A 195 9.51 -3.84 -9.67
C LEU A 195 9.25 -2.47 -9.01
N ALA A 196 10.10 -2.02 -8.10
CA ALA A 196 9.99 -0.70 -7.48
C ALA A 196 10.13 0.44 -8.51
N LEU A 197 11.01 0.30 -9.50
CA LEU A 197 11.15 1.26 -10.60
C LEU A 197 9.89 1.31 -11.48
N ILE A 198 9.27 0.16 -11.77
CA ILE A 198 8.02 0.09 -12.53
C ILE A 198 6.91 0.84 -11.78
N ILE A 199 6.75 0.61 -10.47
CA ILE A 199 5.77 1.33 -9.64
C ILE A 199 6.08 2.83 -9.64
N SER A 200 7.34 3.22 -9.41
CA SER A 200 7.78 4.61 -9.39
C SER A 200 7.48 5.33 -10.71
N TRP A 201 7.77 4.68 -11.85
CA TRP A 201 7.50 5.23 -13.16
C TRP A 201 6.00 5.33 -13.45
N GLY A 202 5.22 4.34 -13.03
CA GLY A 202 3.75 4.35 -13.11
C GLY A 202 3.16 5.54 -12.38
N VAL A 203 3.57 5.76 -11.12
CA VAL A 203 3.09 6.87 -10.28
C VAL A 203 3.48 8.21 -10.87
N ARG A 204 4.75 8.41 -11.28
CA ARG A 204 5.19 9.65 -11.95
C ARG A 204 4.45 9.93 -13.25
N SER A 205 4.03 8.88 -13.96
CA SER A 205 3.26 9.03 -15.19
C SER A 205 1.80 9.40 -14.91
N LEU A 206 1.21 8.87 -13.84
CA LEU A 206 -0.12 9.29 -13.36
C LEU A 206 -0.10 10.73 -12.85
N GLU A 207 0.90 11.09 -12.05
CA GLU A 207 1.10 12.46 -11.54
C GLU A 207 1.18 13.47 -12.69
N ARG A 208 2.04 13.21 -13.68
CA ARG A 208 2.17 14.07 -14.88
C ARG A 208 0.89 14.16 -15.71
N ARG A 209 0.03 13.14 -15.69
CA ARG A 209 -1.27 13.17 -16.41
C ARG A 209 -2.30 13.99 -15.65
N MET A 210 -2.35 13.85 -14.32
CA MET A 210 -3.32 14.57 -13.49
C MET A 210 -2.94 16.03 -13.28
N ALA A 211 -1.64 16.35 -13.20
CA ALA A 211 -1.14 17.72 -13.05
C ALA A 211 -1.46 18.63 -14.25
N ARG A 212 -1.54 18.07 -15.48
CA ARG A 212 -1.91 18.83 -16.69
C ARG A 212 -3.27 19.52 -16.59
N GLY A 213 -4.17 19.04 -15.74
CA GLY A 213 -5.46 19.68 -15.48
C GLY A 213 -5.38 20.90 -14.56
N LEU A 214 -4.27 21.10 -13.84
CA LEU A 214 -4.07 22.19 -12.87
C LEU A 214 -2.98 23.20 -13.29
N ASP A 215 -2.32 23.00 -14.43
CA ASP A 215 -1.25 23.91 -14.90
C ASP A 215 -1.76 25.35 -15.20
N GLY A 216 -3.08 25.58 -15.22
CA GLY A 216 -3.69 26.91 -15.25
C GLY A 216 -3.88 27.61 -13.89
N VAL A 217 -3.53 26.96 -12.77
CA VAL A 217 -3.77 27.45 -11.38
C VAL A 217 -2.47 27.76 -10.63
N ARG A 218 -1.30 27.54 -11.26
CA ARG A 218 -0.02 28.00 -10.71
C ARG A 218 0.15 29.49 -11.02
N VAL A 219 -0.35 30.35 -10.12
CA VAL A 219 0.04 31.76 -10.00
C VAL A 219 0.94 31.89 -8.78
#